data_AF-A0A2T3IF44-F1
#
_entry.id   AF-A0A2T3IF44-F1
#
_cell.length_a   1.000
_cell.length_b   1.000
_cell.length_c   1.000
_cell.angle_alpha   90.00
_cell.angle_beta   90.00
_cell.angle_gamma   90.00
#
_symmetry.space_group_name_H-M   'P 1'
#
loop_
_entity.id
_entity.type
_entity.pdbx_description
1 polymer ?
#
loop_
_entity_poly.entity_id
_entity_poly.type
_entity_poly.pdbx_seq_one_letter_code
_entity_poly.pdbx_strand_id
1 'polypeptide(L)'
;MPNWCSNKVIIRGNTELISAIKNKLFCTMNYNGMLEQAISKTFLLGLTGVLKPTKIIKTPNCPALSNQGLGDDIPENRAYDIFLDMFNSNAALDANLALKMQAISNDIGLNDVKFVGLEQDSKDQVLDILSKHAFDLYLASNLTGSTDTQSYIDIFDRIIDWESVEEEDLYCIDNATAEINLDKIAGLPIQVYLNGFNGGLISNSQSGYHYSRDRWGTKWSTFECDNIDSIP
;
A
#
# COMPACT_ATOMS: atom_id res chain seq x y z
N MET A 1 23.82 -13.41 13.15
CA MET A 1 23.24 -12.97 11.86
C MET A 1 22.76 -14.20 11.12
N PRO A 2 21.54 -14.22 10.55
CA PRO A 2 21.11 -15.32 9.71
C PRO A 2 21.99 -15.41 8.45
N ASN A 3 22.17 -16.61 7.91
CA ASN A 3 22.90 -16.82 6.67
C ASN A 3 22.06 -16.30 5.49
N TRP A 4 22.63 -15.39 4.70
CA TRP A 4 22.00 -14.87 3.49
C TRP A 4 22.42 -15.71 2.28
N CYS A 5 21.50 -15.90 1.34
CA CYS A 5 21.78 -16.59 0.08
C CYS A 5 22.26 -15.58 -0.97
N SER A 6 23.42 -15.82 -1.56
CA SER A 6 23.87 -15.09 -2.75
C SER A 6 23.38 -15.82 -4.00
N ASN A 7 22.60 -15.15 -4.83
CA ASN A 7 22.04 -15.69 -6.06
C ASN A 7 22.60 -14.94 -7.26
N LYS A 8 22.84 -15.65 -8.38
CA LYS A 8 23.24 -15.04 -9.65
C LYS A 8 22.26 -15.44 -10.74
N VAL A 9 21.64 -14.45 -11.36
CA VAL A 9 20.69 -14.65 -12.46
C VAL A 9 21.30 -14.08 -13.74
N ILE A 10 21.34 -14.87 -14.81
CA ILE A 10 21.78 -14.43 -16.14
C ILE A 10 20.58 -14.51 -17.07
N ILE A 11 20.10 -13.37 -17.53
CA ILE A 11 18.98 -13.26 -18.46
C ILE A 11 19.55 -12.99 -19.86
N ARG A 12 19.14 -13.80 -20.85
CA ARG A 12 19.54 -13.65 -22.25
C ARG A 12 18.28 -13.63 -23.12
N GLY A 13 18.27 -12.79 -24.14
CA GLY A 13 17.11 -12.65 -25.03
C GLY A 13 17.26 -11.45 -25.95
N ASN A 14 16.17 -11.12 -26.65
CA ASN A 14 16.08 -9.92 -27.46
C ASN A 14 16.20 -8.65 -26.58
N THR A 15 16.88 -7.63 -27.09
CA THR A 15 17.12 -6.36 -26.39
C THR A 15 15.85 -5.71 -25.86
N GLU A 16 14.75 -5.69 -26.62
CA GLU A 16 13.48 -5.10 -26.19
C GLU A 16 12.90 -5.82 -24.98
N LEU A 17 12.95 -7.16 -24.96
CA LEU A 17 12.48 -7.96 -23.83
C LEU A 17 13.37 -7.80 -22.60
N ILE A 18 14.69 -7.71 -22.81
CA ILE A 18 15.64 -7.42 -21.71
C ILE A 18 15.35 -6.05 -21.12
N SER A 19 15.13 -5.03 -21.94
CA SER A 19 14.76 -3.69 -21.48
C SER A 19 13.42 -3.70 -20.74
N ALA A 20 12.42 -4.44 -21.24
CA ALA A 20 11.13 -4.57 -20.56
C ALA A 20 11.25 -5.26 -19.19
N ILE A 21 12.07 -6.31 -19.07
CA ILE A 21 12.35 -6.98 -17.80
C ILE A 21 13.09 -6.04 -16.84
N LYS A 22 14.13 -5.34 -17.32
CA LYS A 22 14.85 -4.35 -16.50
C LYS A 22 13.90 -3.29 -15.98
N ASN A 23 13.06 -2.71 -16.83
CA ASN A 23 12.06 -1.73 -16.42
C ASN A 23 11.08 -2.31 -15.39
N LYS A 24 10.63 -3.56 -15.59
CA LYS A 24 9.71 -4.21 -14.65
C LYS A 24 10.36 -4.53 -13.30
N LEU A 25 11.65 -4.85 -13.26
CA LEU A 25 12.37 -5.16 -12.03
C LEU A 25 12.81 -3.92 -11.26
N PHE A 26 13.20 -2.86 -11.98
CA PHE A 26 13.92 -1.72 -11.40
C PHE A 26 13.17 -0.38 -11.49
N CYS A 27 12.14 -0.26 -12.33
CA CYS A 27 11.39 0.99 -12.53
C CYS A 27 9.92 0.92 -12.07
N THR A 28 9.43 -0.24 -11.63
CA THR A 28 8.06 -0.39 -11.09
C THR A 28 7.88 0.21 -9.69
N MET A 29 8.94 0.77 -9.10
CA MET A 29 8.92 1.21 -7.70
C MET A 29 8.00 2.42 -7.45
N ASN A 30 7.88 3.38 -8.37
CA ASN A 30 7.13 4.61 -8.06
C ASN A 30 5.60 4.49 -8.23
N TYR A 31 5.11 3.63 -9.14
CA TYR A 31 3.67 3.35 -9.24
C TYR A 31 3.11 2.67 -7.98
N ASN A 32 3.90 1.77 -7.38
CA ASN A 32 3.47 1.04 -6.19
C ASN A 32 3.43 1.93 -4.95
N GLY A 33 4.39 2.85 -4.78
CA GLY A 33 4.36 3.81 -3.68
C GLY A 33 3.10 4.69 -3.70
N MET A 34 2.67 5.17 -4.87
CA MET A 34 1.43 5.95 -5.02
C MET A 34 0.18 5.15 -4.68
N LEU A 35 0.08 3.93 -5.22
CA LEU A 35 -1.05 3.04 -4.98
C LEU A 35 -1.14 2.62 -3.50
N GLU A 36 -0.02 2.24 -2.89
CA GLU A 36 0.09 1.84 -1.48
C GLU A 36 -0.39 2.98 -0.56
N GLN A 37 -0.05 4.23 -0.89
CA GLN A 37 -0.46 5.41 -0.14
C GLN A 37 -1.94 5.73 -0.35
N ALA A 38 -2.43 5.74 -1.59
CA ALA A 38 -3.84 5.93 -1.87
C ALA A 38 -4.71 4.89 -1.15
N ILE A 39 -4.27 3.63 -1.12
CA ILE A 39 -4.93 2.54 -0.38
C ILE A 39 -4.90 2.80 1.13
N SER A 40 -3.74 3.12 1.69
CA SER A 40 -3.59 3.37 3.13
C SER A 40 -4.46 4.54 3.58
N LYS A 41 -4.47 5.64 2.81
CA LYS A 41 -5.30 6.81 3.03
C LYS A 41 -6.78 6.47 2.97
N THR A 42 -7.22 5.82 1.89
CA THR A 42 -8.62 5.42 1.69
C THR A 42 -9.10 4.48 2.80
N PHE A 43 -8.25 3.54 3.20
CA PHE A 43 -8.54 2.61 4.29
C PHE A 43 -8.73 3.34 5.62
N LEU A 44 -7.79 4.22 6.01
CA LEU A 44 -7.90 4.98 7.27
C LEU A 44 -9.12 5.90 7.29
N LEU A 45 -9.40 6.61 6.19
CA LEU A 45 -10.58 7.49 6.09
C LEU A 45 -11.90 6.73 6.04
N GLY A 46 -11.89 5.51 5.50
CA GLY A 46 -13.03 4.59 5.56
C GLY A 46 -13.33 4.11 6.97
N LEU A 47 -12.29 3.83 7.76
CA LEU A 47 -12.43 3.43 9.16
C LEU A 47 -13.02 4.55 10.03
N THR A 48 -12.61 5.80 9.80
CA THR A 48 -13.10 6.96 10.55
C THR A 48 -14.52 7.38 10.19
N GLY A 49 -15.08 6.84 9.10
CA GLY A 49 -16.39 7.23 8.57
C GLY A 49 -16.39 8.57 7.82
N VAL A 50 -15.20 9.14 7.54
CA VAL A 50 -15.08 10.29 6.62
C VAL A 50 -15.48 9.84 5.22
N LEU A 51 -15.01 8.66 4.81
CA LEU A 51 -15.49 7.97 3.63
C LEU A 51 -16.58 6.96 4.02
N LYS A 52 -17.70 6.99 3.30
CA LYS A 52 -18.83 6.08 3.52
C LYS A 52 -19.32 5.52 2.19
N PRO A 53 -19.74 4.25 2.14
CA PRO A 53 -20.25 3.69 0.90
C PRO A 53 -21.53 4.38 0.45
N THR A 54 -21.74 4.54 -0.87
CA THR A 54 -22.99 5.12 -1.40
C THR A 54 -24.12 4.10 -1.49
N LYS A 55 -23.76 2.81 -1.44
CA LYS A 55 -24.66 1.66 -1.55
C LYS A 55 -24.32 0.63 -0.48
N ILE A 56 -25.23 -0.30 -0.20
CA ILE A 56 -24.97 -1.35 0.79
C ILE A 56 -23.90 -2.30 0.25
N ILE A 57 -22.68 -2.18 0.78
CA ILE A 57 -21.55 -3.08 0.55
C ILE A 57 -21.17 -3.71 1.89
N LYS A 58 -21.01 -5.03 1.92
CA LYS A 58 -20.55 -5.73 3.13
C LYS A 58 -19.05 -6.00 3.01
N THR A 59 -18.31 -5.70 4.06
CA THR A 59 -16.88 -6.04 4.18
C THR A 59 -16.68 -7.10 5.27
N PRO A 60 -16.99 -8.38 5.01
CA PRO A 60 -16.97 -9.42 6.06
C PRO A 60 -15.61 -9.56 6.75
N ASN A 61 -14.52 -9.35 6.01
CA ASN A 61 -13.17 -9.47 6.52
C ASN A 61 -12.69 -8.24 7.33
N CYS A 62 -13.37 -7.10 7.19
CA CYS A 62 -13.13 -5.89 7.98
C CYS A 62 -14.44 -5.06 8.08
N PRO A 63 -15.40 -5.45 8.94
CA PRO A 63 -16.73 -4.84 8.97
C PRO A 63 -16.73 -3.34 9.26
N ALA A 64 -15.72 -2.86 10.00
CA ALA A 64 -15.55 -1.45 10.34
C ALA A 64 -15.58 -0.51 9.12
N LEU A 65 -15.13 -0.99 7.95
CA LEU A 65 -15.14 -0.23 6.69
C LEU A 65 -16.56 0.09 6.15
N SER A 66 -17.59 -0.67 6.56
CA SER A 66 -18.97 -0.50 6.07
C SER A 66 -19.98 -0.17 7.17
N ASN A 67 -19.57 -0.21 8.44
CA ASN A 67 -20.46 -0.03 9.60
C ASN A 67 -20.84 1.44 9.88
N GLN A 68 -20.18 2.41 9.25
CA GLN A 68 -20.41 3.86 9.46
C GLN A 68 -21.67 4.41 8.78
N GLY A 69 -22.47 3.52 8.17
CA GLY A 69 -23.68 3.85 7.43
C GLY A 69 -23.40 4.23 5.97
N LEU A 70 -24.45 4.68 5.27
CA LEU A 70 -24.34 5.16 3.90
C LEU A 70 -23.94 6.64 3.88
N GLY A 71 -23.09 6.99 2.92
CA GLY A 71 -22.73 8.37 2.61
C GLY A 71 -23.58 8.95 1.49
N ASP A 72 -23.44 10.26 1.28
CA ASP A 72 -24.00 10.95 0.12
C ASP A 72 -23.29 10.52 -1.17
N ASP A 73 -23.99 10.66 -2.30
CA ASP A 73 -23.50 10.29 -3.63
C ASP A 73 -22.55 11.36 -4.22
N ILE A 74 -21.41 11.54 -3.56
CA ILE A 74 -20.32 12.46 -3.92
C ILE A 74 -19.12 11.68 -4.50
N PRO A 75 -18.23 12.32 -5.28
CA PRO A 75 -17.07 11.66 -5.88
C PRO A 75 -16.25 10.82 -4.89
N GLU A 76 -16.05 11.33 -3.67
CA GLU A 76 -15.31 10.71 -2.58
C GLU A 76 -15.86 9.35 -2.17
N ASN A 77 -17.17 9.29 -1.99
CA ASN A 77 -17.85 8.08 -1.55
C ASN A 77 -18.00 7.07 -2.70
N ARG A 78 -18.14 7.53 -3.96
CA ARG A 78 -18.11 6.65 -5.14
C ARG A 78 -16.76 5.98 -5.33
N ALA A 79 -15.70 6.75 -5.11
CA ALA A 79 -14.34 6.25 -5.07
C ALA A 79 -14.14 5.19 -3.98
N TYR A 80 -14.71 5.45 -2.80
CA TYR A 80 -14.69 4.50 -1.71
C TYR A 80 -15.43 3.20 -2.06
N ASP A 81 -16.56 3.25 -2.77
CA ASP A 81 -17.24 2.03 -3.24
C ASP A 81 -16.32 1.18 -4.14
N ILE A 82 -15.54 1.82 -5.02
CA ILE A 82 -14.56 1.13 -5.87
C ILE A 82 -13.48 0.46 -5.00
N PHE A 83 -12.96 1.17 -4.00
CA PHE A 83 -12.04 0.59 -3.00
C PHE A 83 -12.65 -0.62 -2.28
N LEU A 84 -13.90 -0.54 -1.84
CA LEU A 84 -14.58 -1.64 -1.13
C LEU A 84 -14.83 -2.86 -2.03
N ASP A 85 -15.20 -2.65 -3.29
CA ASP A 85 -15.34 -3.73 -4.28
C ASP A 85 -13.99 -4.44 -4.50
N MET A 86 -12.91 -3.67 -4.59
CA MET A 86 -11.54 -4.18 -4.76
C MET A 86 -11.04 -4.90 -3.52
N PHE A 87 -11.29 -4.34 -2.33
CA PHE A 87 -11.02 -4.97 -1.05
C PHE A 87 -11.72 -6.32 -0.96
N ASN A 88 -13.02 -6.39 -1.25
CA ASN A 88 -13.80 -7.63 -1.17
C ASN A 88 -13.36 -8.69 -2.18
N SER A 89 -12.97 -8.28 -3.39
CA SER A 89 -12.40 -9.20 -4.39
C SER A 89 -10.96 -9.64 -4.07
N ASN A 90 -10.34 -9.05 -3.04
CA ASN A 90 -8.93 -9.19 -2.71
C ASN A 90 -8.03 -8.95 -3.94
N ALA A 91 -8.29 -7.86 -4.66
CA ALA A 91 -7.62 -7.54 -5.92
C ALA A 91 -6.09 -7.41 -5.75
N ALA A 92 -5.34 -7.81 -6.78
CA ALA A 92 -3.90 -7.62 -6.84
C ALA A 92 -3.56 -6.13 -7.05
N LEU A 93 -2.55 -5.64 -6.34
CA LEU A 93 -2.00 -4.30 -6.51
C LEU A 93 -1.23 -4.22 -7.84
N ASP A 94 -1.87 -3.70 -8.88
CA ASP A 94 -1.28 -3.56 -10.21
C ASP A 94 -1.43 -2.13 -10.78
N ALA A 95 -0.83 -1.87 -11.94
CA ALA A 95 -0.86 -0.56 -12.58
C ALA A 95 -2.28 -0.10 -12.97
N ASN A 96 -3.19 -1.02 -13.32
CA ASN A 96 -4.56 -0.66 -13.65
C ASN A 96 -5.32 -0.19 -12.41
N LEU A 97 -5.04 -0.83 -11.26
CA LEU A 97 -5.56 -0.43 -9.96
C LEU A 97 -5.02 0.94 -9.53
N ALA A 98 -3.71 1.15 -9.69
CA ALA A 98 -3.03 2.42 -9.42
C ALA A 98 -3.68 3.58 -10.14
N LEU A 99 -3.90 3.45 -11.45
CA LEU A 99 -4.49 4.51 -12.27
C LEU A 99 -5.93 4.84 -11.85
N LYS A 100 -6.74 3.82 -11.48
CA LYS A 100 -8.09 4.04 -10.98
C LYS A 100 -8.09 4.77 -9.64
N MET A 101 -7.24 4.35 -8.70
CA MET A 101 -7.11 4.97 -7.37
C MET A 101 -6.51 6.38 -7.44
N GLN A 102 -5.59 6.65 -8.38
CA GLN A 102 -5.00 7.97 -8.57
C GLN A 102 -6.01 8.97 -9.15
N ALA A 103 -6.74 8.58 -10.20
CA ALA A 103 -7.80 9.42 -10.78
C ALA A 103 -8.88 9.77 -9.75
N ILE A 104 -9.15 8.81 -8.86
CA ILE A 104 -10.00 8.99 -7.69
C ILE A 104 -9.38 9.98 -6.69
N SER A 105 -8.14 9.74 -6.24
CA SER A 105 -7.51 10.51 -5.15
C SER A 105 -7.23 11.97 -5.49
N ASN A 106 -6.97 12.30 -6.76
CA ASN A 106 -6.63 13.65 -7.19
C ASN A 106 -7.85 14.59 -7.24
N ASP A 107 -9.06 14.06 -7.36
CA ASP A 107 -10.31 14.84 -7.44
C ASP A 107 -10.99 15.04 -6.08
N ILE A 108 -10.42 14.43 -5.04
CA ILE A 108 -11.05 14.24 -3.75
C ILE A 108 -10.28 15.08 -2.72
N GLY A 109 -10.90 16.14 -2.21
CA GLY A 109 -10.33 17.09 -1.24
C GLY A 109 -10.09 16.51 0.16
N LEU A 110 -9.60 15.27 0.27
CA LEU A 110 -9.32 14.61 1.54
C LEU A 110 -7.97 14.99 2.14
N ASN A 111 -7.13 15.78 1.45
CA ASN A 111 -5.85 16.26 1.98
C ASN A 111 -6.02 17.17 3.21
N ASP A 112 -7.21 17.75 3.41
CA ASP A 112 -7.49 18.66 4.51
C ASP A 112 -7.96 17.95 5.79
N VAL A 113 -8.18 16.63 5.75
CA VAL A 113 -8.66 15.87 6.91
C VAL A 113 -7.53 15.66 7.92
N LYS A 114 -7.56 16.42 9.01
CA LYS A 114 -6.59 16.26 10.11
C LYS A 114 -7.13 15.39 11.23
N PHE A 115 -6.24 14.67 11.90
CA PHE A 115 -6.56 13.87 13.08
C PHE A 115 -7.30 14.68 14.14
N VAL A 116 -6.87 15.93 14.38
CA VAL A 116 -7.50 16.81 15.39
C VAL A 116 -8.97 17.08 15.10
N GLY A 117 -9.38 17.09 13.82
CA GLY A 117 -10.74 17.34 13.38
C GLY A 117 -11.67 16.12 13.45
N LEU A 118 -11.14 14.93 13.71
CA LEU A 118 -11.94 13.71 13.81
C LEU A 118 -12.79 13.67 15.09
N GLU A 119 -13.92 12.97 15.03
CA GLU A 119 -14.71 12.60 16.21
C GLU A 119 -13.92 11.67 17.15
N GLN A 120 -14.27 11.66 18.43
CA GLN A 120 -13.49 10.93 19.45
C GLN A 120 -13.44 9.43 19.17
N ASP A 121 -14.56 8.80 18.81
CA ASP A 121 -14.60 7.37 18.50
C ASP A 121 -13.69 7.04 17.30
N SER A 122 -13.67 7.89 16.28
CA SER A 122 -12.78 7.76 15.12
C SER A 122 -11.31 7.93 15.49
N LYS A 123 -10.99 8.87 16.40
CA LYS A 123 -9.63 9.05 16.93
C LYS A 123 -9.15 7.81 17.66
N ASP A 124 -9.98 7.26 18.55
CA ASP A 124 -9.65 6.07 19.34
C ASP A 124 -9.42 4.86 18.42
N GLN A 125 -10.24 4.71 17.38
CA GLN A 125 -10.08 3.65 16.39
C GLN A 125 -8.78 3.79 15.58
N VAL A 126 -8.45 4.99 15.12
CA VAL A 126 -7.20 5.26 14.38
C VAL A 126 -5.99 4.97 15.26
N LEU A 127 -5.99 5.44 16.51
CA LEU A 127 -4.89 5.21 17.45
C LEU A 127 -4.72 3.72 17.76
N ASP A 128 -5.81 2.98 17.96
CA ASP A 128 -5.75 1.53 18.18
C ASP A 128 -5.08 0.81 17.01
N ILE A 129 -5.45 1.15 15.77
CA ILE A 129 -4.89 0.55 14.55
C ILE A 129 -3.42 0.95 14.37
N LEU A 130 -3.10 2.24 14.44
CA LEU A 130 -1.73 2.71 14.23
C LEU A 130 -0.77 2.20 15.32
N SER A 131 -1.24 2.05 16.56
CA SER A 131 -0.42 1.47 17.63
C SER A 131 0.06 0.04 17.34
N LYS A 132 -0.71 -0.71 16.54
CA LYS A 132 -0.43 -2.12 16.21
C LYS A 132 0.19 -2.29 14.83
N HIS A 133 -0.19 -1.44 13.87
CA HIS A 133 0.06 -1.65 12.44
C HIS A 133 0.75 -0.49 11.74
N ALA A 134 1.14 0.59 12.44
CA ALA A 134 1.82 1.70 11.80
C ALA A 134 3.04 1.23 10.97
N PHE A 135 3.90 0.36 11.52
CA PHE A 135 5.08 -0.15 10.81
C PHE A 135 4.77 -0.91 9.50
N ASP A 136 3.56 -1.45 9.38
CA ASP A 136 3.13 -2.19 8.19
C ASP A 136 2.55 -1.27 7.11
N LEU A 137 2.18 -0.04 7.45
CA LEU A 137 1.68 0.96 6.50
C LEU A 137 2.85 1.75 5.91
N TYR A 138 2.88 1.88 4.58
CA TYR A 138 4.01 2.34 3.76
C TYR A 138 4.78 3.57 4.28
N LEU A 139 4.10 4.56 4.88
CA LEU A 139 4.74 5.78 5.36
C LEU A 139 5.19 5.74 6.82
N ALA A 140 4.73 4.81 7.64
CA ALA A 140 5.07 4.81 9.07
C ALA A 140 6.35 4.03 9.39
N SER A 141 6.81 3.14 8.51
CA SER A 141 8.09 2.44 8.65
C SER A 141 9.31 3.37 8.75
N ASN A 142 9.22 4.60 8.21
CA ASN A 142 10.30 5.59 8.20
C ASN A 142 10.27 6.57 9.38
N LEU A 143 9.26 6.50 10.26
CA LEU A 143 9.03 7.49 11.34
C LEU A 143 9.21 6.94 12.75
N THR A 144 9.22 5.62 12.91
CA THR A 144 8.92 5.00 14.21
C THR A 144 10.18 4.53 14.94
N GLY A 145 10.86 5.49 15.56
CA GLY A 145 11.67 5.24 16.77
C GLY A 145 10.87 5.44 18.06
N SER A 146 9.74 6.14 18.00
CA SER A 146 8.84 6.45 19.12
C SER A 146 7.49 5.73 18.97
N THR A 147 6.91 5.34 20.11
CA THR A 147 5.61 4.65 20.22
C THR A 147 4.61 5.48 21.04
N ASP A 148 4.77 6.81 21.04
CA ASP A 148 3.85 7.71 21.73
C ASP A 148 2.64 8.09 20.85
N THR A 149 1.59 8.58 21.49
CA THR A 149 0.34 8.98 20.81
C THR A 149 0.59 10.04 19.74
N GLN A 150 1.49 11.00 20.00
CA GLN A 150 1.78 12.08 19.05
C GLN A 150 2.38 11.53 17.75
N SER A 151 3.27 10.54 17.83
CA SER A 151 3.84 9.89 16.65
C SER A 151 2.76 9.26 15.77
N TYR A 152 1.74 8.64 16.36
CA TYR A 152 0.61 8.08 15.58
C TYR A 152 -0.27 9.14 14.96
N ILE A 153 -0.46 10.29 15.63
CA ILE A 153 -1.15 11.45 15.07
C ILE A 153 -0.39 11.97 13.85
N ASP A 154 0.92 12.17 13.99
CA ASP A 154 1.78 12.68 12.91
C ASP A 154 1.82 11.70 11.73
N ILE A 155 1.80 10.39 12.00
CA ILE A 155 1.69 9.35 10.97
C ILE A 155 0.36 9.45 10.22
N PHE A 156 -0.76 9.61 10.94
CA PHE A 156 -2.06 9.77 10.31
C PHE A 156 -2.05 10.99 9.39
N ASP A 157 -1.72 12.17 9.93
CA ASP A 157 -1.72 13.41 9.17
C ASP A 157 -0.79 13.32 7.96
N ARG A 158 0.39 12.68 8.09
CA ARG A 158 1.30 12.48 6.94
C ARG A 158 0.73 11.56 5.86
N ILE A 159 0.00 10.50 6.24
CA ILE A 159 -0.68 9.62 5.26
C ILE A 159 -1.78 10.39 4.52
N ILE A 160 -2.48 11.30 5.20
CA ILE A 160 -3.56 12.08 4.59
C ILE A 160 -3.02 13.21 3.72
N ASP A 161 -2.03 13.94 4.20
CA ASP A 161 -1.44 15.15 3.59
C ASP A 161 -0.65 14.87 2.33
N TRP A 162 -0.37 13.61 2.04
CA TRP A 162 0.47 13.26 0.93
C TRP A 162 -0.24 13.54 -0.41
N GLU A 163 0.26 14.56 -1.11
CA GLU A 163 -0.12 14.90 -2.47
C GLU A 163 0.61 13.98 -3.46
N SER A 164 -0.06 13.67 -4.57
CA SER A 164 0.47 12.81 -5.62
C SER A 164 1.85 13.27 -6.07
N VAL A 165 2.78 12.32 -6.19
CA VAL A 165 4.05 12.56 -6.88
C VAL A 165 3.77 12.91 -8.34
N GLU A 166 4.44 13.94 -8.85
CA GLU A 166 4.35 14.33 -10.26
C GLU A 166 4.83 13.17 -11.15
N GLU A 167 4.29 13.04 -12.36
CA GLU A 167 4.70 12.00 -13.32
C GLU A 167 6.21 12.05 -13.61
N GLU A 168 6.80 13.23 -13.46
CA GLU A 168 8.24 13.46 -13.58
C GLU A 168 9.03 12.76 -12.48
N ASP A 169 8.52 12.62 -11.26
CA ASP A 169 9.22 11.90 -10.19
C ASP A 169 9.22 10.37 -10.36
N LEU A 170 8.58 9.84 -11.42
CA LEU A 170 8.61 8.42 -11.83
C LEU A 170 9.92 8.06 -12.54
N TYR A 171 11.08 8.30 -11.93
CA TYR A 171 12.35 7.88 -12.51
C TYR A 171 12.73 6.45 -12.11
N CYS A 172 13.24 5.69 -13.09
CA CYS A 172 14.05 4.51 -12.83
C CYS A 172 15.26 4.92 -11.99
N ILE A 173 15.42 4.36 -10.79
CA ILE A 173 16.64 4.57 -10.01
C ILE A 173 17.77 3.79 -10.70
N ASP A 174 18.63 4.50 -11.43
CA ASP A 174 19.80 3.93 -12.13
C ASP A 174 21.01 3.76 -11.19
N ASN A 175 20.77 3.64 -9.88
CA ASN A 175 21.83 3.55 -8.88
C ASN A 175 22.21 2.08 -8.60
N ALA A 176 23.50 1.87 -8.37
CA ALA A 176 24.19 0.57 -8.23
C ALA A 176 23.71 -0.38 -7.11
N THR A 177 22.66 -0.02 -6.37
CA THR A 177 21.99 -0.84 -5.36
C THR A 177 20.49 -0.75 -5.61
N ALA A 178 19.98 -1.59 -6.51
CA ALA A 178 18.56 -1.62 -6.81
C ALA A 178 17.87 -2.66 -5.91
N GLU A 179 16.86 -2.25 -5.16
CA GLU A 179 15.99 -3.19 -4.45
C GLU A 179 14.95 -3.76 -5.42
N ILE A 180 14.87 -5.10 -5.49
CA ILE A 180 13.82 -5.80 -6.23
C ILE A 180 12.78 -6.26 -5.22
N ASN A 181 11.52 -5.87 -5.41
CA ASN A 181 10.41 -6.37 -4.58
C ASN A 181 9.47 -7.26 -5.40
N LEU A 182 9.47 -8.57 -5.11
CA LEU A 182 8.68 -9.55 -5.85
C LEU A 182 7.17 -9.39 -5.64
N ASP A 183 6.73 -8.95 -4.47
CA ASP A 183 5.31 -8.72 -4.18
C ASP A 183 4.78 -7.56 -5.03
N LYS A 184 5.57 -6.49 -5.19
CA LYS A 184 5.28 -5.37 -6.09
C LYS A 184 5.24 -5.76 -7.56
N ILE A 185 6.17 -6.63 -8.00
CA ILE A 185 6.24 -7.10 -9.39
C ILE A 185 5.05 -8.01 -9.75
N ALA A 186 4.62 -8.85 -8.80
CA ALA A 186 3.63 -9.89 -9.02
C ALA A 186 2.21 -9.47 -8.63
N GLY A 187 2.06 -8.30 -8.00
CA GLY A 187 0.82 -7.79 -7.45
C GLY A 187 0.47 -8.46 -6.12
N LEU A 188 0.76 -7.77 -5.02
CA LEU A 188 0.33 -8.16 -3.68
C LEU A 188 -1.19 -8.02 -3.59
N PRO A 189 -1.96 -8.96 -3.01
CA PRO A 189 -3.39 -8.74 -2.81
C PRO A 189 -3.64 -7.63 -1.78
N ILE A 190 -4.63 -6.77 -2.02
CA ILE A 190 -4.92 -5.60 -1.18
C ILE A 190 -5.21 -5.97 0.28
N GLN A 191 -5.91 -7.09 0.55
CA GLN A 191 -6.16 -7.51 1.93
C GLN A 191 -4.88 -8.00 2.60
N VAL A 192 -3.91 -8.55 1.87
CA VAL A 192 -2.61 -8.96 2.44
C VAL A 192 -1.76 -7.74 2.73
N TYR A 193 -1.74 -6.77 1.81
CA TYR A 193 -1.06 -5.48 1.99
C TYR A 193 -1.56 -4.78 3.27
N LEU A 194 -2.87 -4.57 3.40
CA LEU A 194 -3.46 -3.90 4.57
C LEU A 194 -3.32 -4.70 5.87
N ASN A 195 -3.29 -6.05 5.79
CA ASN A 195 -3.11 -6.88 6.97
C ASN A 195 -1.67 -6.83 7.52
N GLY A 196 -0.72 -6.34 6.72
CA GLY A 196 0.66 -6.13 7.14
C GLY A 196 1.46 -7.41 7.29
N PHE A 197 2.74 -7.27 7.65
CA PHE A 197 3.69 -8.38 7.72
C PHE A 197 3.25 -9.43 8.76
N ASN A 198 2.82 -8.96 9.94
CA ASN A 198 2.40 -9.84 11.05
C ASN A 198 0.92 -10.24 10.97
N GLY A 199 0.08 -9.53 10.24
CA GLY A 199 -1.35 -9.82 10.17
C GLY A 199 -2.11 -9.32 11.39
N GLY A 200 -3.42 -9.59 11.41
CA GLY A 200 -4.30 -9.38 12.57
C GLY A 200 -5.29 -8.23 12.41
N LEU A 201 -5.12 -7.39 11.38
CA LEU A 201 -6.04 -6.28 11.08
C LEU A 201 -7.23 -6.74 10.23
N ILE A 202 -7.00 -7.63 9.28
CA ILE A 202 -7.99 -8.13 8.33
C ILE A 202 -8.27 -9.60 8.62
N SER A 203 -9.50 -9.91 9.04
CA SER A 203 -9.90 -11.28 9.35
C SER A 203 -9.92 -12.16 8.10
N ASN A 204 -9.53 -13.43 8.26
CA ASN A 204 -9.42 -14.42 7.18
C ASN A 204 -8.44 -14.06 6.04
N SER A 205 -7.63 -13.01 6.19
CA SER A 205 -6.54 -12.68 5.26
C SER A 205 -5.22 -13.27 5.76
N GLN A 206 -4.34 -13.68 4.84
CA GLN A 206 -2.97 -14.03 5.20
C GLN A 206 -2.21 -12.79 5.67
N SER A 207 -1.22 -12.97 6.54
CA SER A 207 -0.23 -11.91 6.78
C SER A 207 0.79 -11.87 5.64
N GLY A 208 1.46 -10.74 5.46
CA GLY A 208 2.56 -10.59 4.50
C GLY A 208 3.64 -11.66 4.69
N TYR A 209 4.03 -11.95 5.95
CA TYR A 209 4.97 -13.04 6.26
C TYR A 209 4.54 -14.39 5.67
N HIS A 210 3.29 -14.79 5.90
CA HIS A 210 2.79 -16.09 5.44
C HIS A 210 2.62 -16.10 3.92
N TYR A 211 2.11 -15.01 3.36
CA TYR A 211 1.94 -14.86 1.92
C TYR A 211 3.28 -14.96 1.18
N SER A 212 4.30 -14.18 1.58
CA SER A 212 5.61 -14.21 0.94
C SER A 212 6.27 -15.59 1.11
N ARG A 213 6.14 -16.22 2.29
CA ARG A 213 6.67 -17.57 2.52
C ARG A 213 6.01 -18.60 1.60
N ASP A 214 4.69 -18.58 1.49
CA ASP A 214 3.94 -19.56 0.71
C ASP A 214 4.13 -19.34 -0.80
N ARG A 215 4.25 -18.08 -1.24
CA ARG A 215 4.41 -17.71 -2.67
C ARG A 215 5.85 -17.79 -3.16
N TRP A 216 6.82 -17.37 -2.35
CA TRP A 216 8.22 -17.20 -2.76
C TRP A 216 9.19 -18.15 -2.05
N GLY A 217 8.74 -18.87 -1.02
CA GLY A 217 9.61 -19.71 -0.19
C GLY A 217 10.50 -18.92 0.78
N THR A 218 10.28 -17.60 0.91
CA THR A 218 11.04 -16.71 1.79
C THR A 218 10.11 -15.70 2.44
N LYS A 219 10.43 -15.29 3.67
CA LYS A 219 9.65 -14.28 4.40
C LYS A 219 9.85 -12.86 3.86
N TRP A 220 10.97 -12.59 3.19
CA TRP A 220 11.29 -11.29 2.62
C TRP A 220 11.18 -11.37 1.11
N SER A 221 10.31 -10.54 0.53
CA SER A 221 10.13 -10.40 -0.91
C SER A 221 10.98 -9.29 -1.53
N THR A 222 11.67 -8.49 -0.70
CA THR A 222 12.66 -7.51 -1.12
C THR A 222 14.06 -8.13 -1.14
N PHE A 223 14.81 -7.86 -2.21
CA PHE A 223 16.17 -8.32 -2.42
C PHE A 223 17.06 -7.16 -2.80
N GLU A 224 18.21 -7.05 -2.15
CA GLU A 224 19.29 -6.17 -2.57
C GLU A 224 19.96 -6.77 -3.82
N CYS A 225 20.04 -5.98 -4.90
CA CYS A 225 20.73 -6.37 -6.12
C CYS A 225 21.99 -5.54 -6.29
N ASP A 226 23.15 -6.20 -6.15
CA ASP A 226 24.45 -5.63 -6.49
C ASP A 226 24.77 -5.88 -7.98
N ASN A 227 25.26 -4.86 -8.68
CA ASN A 227 25.82 -4.93 -10.04
C ASN A 227 24.84 -5.43 -11.14
N ILE A 228 24.10 -4.50 -11.75
CA ILE A 228 23.32 -4.76 -12.97
C ILE A 228 24.25 -4.63 -14.18
N ASP A 229 25.10 -5.62 -14.40
CA ASP A 229 26.04 -5.61 -15.53
C ASP A 229 25.35 -6.11 -16.80
N SER A 230 25.35 -5.28 -17.85
CA SER A 230 25.15 -5.79 -19.22
C SER A 230 26.43 -6.48 -19.67
N ILE A 231 26.41 -7.81 -19.74
CA ILE A 231 27.49 -8.56 -20.38
C ILE A 231 27.41 -8.27 -21.90
N PRO A 232 28.48 -7.74 -22.53
CA PRO A 232 28.50 -7.41 -23.95
C PRO A 232 28.32 -8.63 -24.86
#